data_AF-A0A941XXA8-F1
#
_entry.id   AF-A0A941XXA8-F1
#
_cell.length_a   1.000
_cell.length_b   1.000
_cell.length_c   1.000
_cell.angle_alpha   90.00
_cell.angle_beta   90.00
_cell.angle_gamma   90.00
#
_symmetry.space_group_name_H-M   'P 1'
#
loop_
_entity.id
_entity.type
_entity.pdbx_description
1 polymer ?
#
loop_
_entity_poly.entity_id
_entity_poly.type
_entity_poly.pdbx_seq_one_letter_code
_entity_poly.pdbx_strand_id
1 'polypeptide(L)'
;MPRLYTNTDCPLHGSEYCARLHMESCDTCTVRGRDAEEMQLLKQDLDAIAAMMPEEGIDALFLTNECVLCKGEEKGARAWYAQTDIGNAEPRRKQVGFLGIKREARAGSILPIQLACCDACRKRYLMLQYVAPVTAAASIVLGFVLMSIRAIREPLMAITPALPAIVFLVLALGGILGGWLWRGALHKRYSKTTYLSIFRIDTLRRMKRLGWFELYETKDVSRLVFSKKPFRQGLYTGASGHGTADKPGEAAEFAEE
;
A
#
# COMPACT_ATOMS: atom_id res chain seq x y z
N MET A 1 18.17 0.53 15.77
CA MET A 1 19.61 0.43 15.44
C MET A 1 19.96 1.68 14.64
N PRO A 2 21.03 2.40 15.02
CA PRO A 2 21.52 3.52 14.23
C PRO A 2 21.96 3.02 12.85
N ARG A 3 21.73 3.83 11.81
CA ARG A 3 22.10 3.44 10.44
C ARG A 3 23.60 3.65 10.25
N LEU A 4 24.34 2.56 10.07
CA LEU A 4 25.77 2.61 9.77
C LEU A 4 26.02 2.43 8.27
N TYR A 5 26.51 3.50 7.65
CA TYR A 5 26.99 3.48 6.27
C TYR A 5 28.52 3.40 6.25
N THR A 6 29.03 2.18 6.17
CA THR A 6 30.47 1.87 6.33
C THR A 6 31.27 1.87 5.03
N ASN A 7 30.62 1.77 3.87
CA ASN A 7 31.32 1.69 2.57
C ASN A 7 31.62 3.10 2.02
N THR A 8 32.77 3.66 2.41
CA THR A 8 33.26 4.97 1.95
C THR A 8 33.69 4.99 0.50
N ASP A 9 33.97 3.83 -0.10
CA ASP A 9 34.39 3.73 -1.50
C ASP A 9 33.20 3.78 -2.47
N CYS A 10 31.97 3.70 -1.96
CA CYS A 10 30.77 3.81 -2.76
C CYS A 10 30.59 5.23 -3.32
N PRO A 11 30.41 5.43 -4.64
CA PRO A 11 30.19 6.74 -5.24
C PRO A 11 28.93 7.50 -4.81
N LEU A 12 28.05 6.87 -4.02
CA LEU A 12 26.86 7.48 -3.42
C LEU A 12 27.04 7.77 -1.93
N HIS A 13 28.11 7.28 -1.29
CA HIS A 13 28.33 7.48 0.13
C HIS A 13 28.31 8.97 0.48
N GLY A 14 27.59 9.33 1.54
CA GLY A 14 27.41 10.71 1.98
C GLY A 14 26.59 11.63 1.05
N SER A 15 26.16 11.15 -0.11
CA SER A 15 25.38 11.94 -1.07
C SER A 15 23.87 11.90 -0.80
N GLU A 16 23.13 12.86 -1.38
CA GLU A 16 21.67 12.84 -1.36
C GLU A 16 21.08 11.57 -1.97
N TYR A 17 21.74 10.95 -2.94
CA TYR A 17 21.29 9.69 -3.53
C TYR A 17 21.23 8.57 -2.48
N CYS A 18 22.25 8.45 -1.62
CA CYS A 18 22.27 7.47 -0.55
C CYS A 18 21.18 7.78 0.50
N ALA A 19 20.99 9.06 0.83
CA ALA A 19 19.92 9.49 1.73
C ALA A 19 18.52 9.15 1.16
N ARG A 20 18.28 9.39 -0.13
CA ARG A 20 17.01 9.07 -0.81
C ARG A 20 16.73 7.58 -0.83
N LEU A 21 17.73 6.72 -1.04
CA LEU A 21 17.57 5.26 -0.97
C LEU A 21 17.19 4.78 0.44
N HIS A 22 17.63 5.52 1.47
CA HIS A 22 17.27 5.29 2.87
C HIS A 22 17.50 3.85 3.33
N MET A 23 18.60 3.23 2.89
CA MET A 23 18.89 1.82 3.22
C MET A 23 19.23 1.63 4.70
N GLU A 24 18.95 0.45 5.26
CA GLU A 24 19.24 0.15 6.67
C GLU A 24 20.76 0.08 6.93
N SER A 25 21.52 -0.47 5.97
CA SER A 25 22.98 -0.53 6.00
C SER A 25 23.57 -0.62 4.58
N CYS A 26 24.89 -0.43 4.45
CA CYS A 26 25.59 -0.69 3.19
C CYS A 26 25.50 -2.17 2.76
N ASP A 27 25.39 -3.10 3.71
CA ASP A 27 25.33 -4.54 3.41
C ASP A 27 24.04 -4.97 2.73
N THR A 28 22.93 -4.32 3.08
CA THR A 28 21.59 -4.57 2.54
C THR A 28 21.26 -3.66 1.36
N CYS A 29 22.20 -2.81 0.94
CA CYS A 29 21.98 -1.82 -0.10
C CYS A 29 21.76 -2.48 -1.47
N THR A 30 20.66 -2.15 -2.13
CA THR A 30 20.27 -2.71 -3.44
C THR A 30 21.16 -2.27 -4.60
N VAL A 31 22.10 -1.35 -4.35
CA VAL A 31 23.02 -0.80 -5.35
C VAL A 31 24.46 -1.25 -5.12
N ARG A 32 24.68 -2.10 -4.11
CA ARG A 32 25.99 -2.70 -3.81
C ARG A 32 26.45 -3.56 -4.99
N GLY A 33 27.74 -3.45 -5.34
CA GLY A 33 28.38 -4.29 -6.34
C GLY A 33 28.13 -3.87 -7.79
N ARG A 34 27.47 -2.74 -8.03
CA ARG A 34 27.32 -2.15 -9.36
C ARG A 34 28.63 -1.58 -9.87
N ASP A 35 28.86 -1.70 -11.17
CA ASP A 35 30.00 -1.07 -11.83
C ASP A 35 29.80 0.44 -12.06
N ALA A 36 30.81 1.12 -12.61
CA ALA A 36 30.77 2.57 -12.82
C ALA A 36 29.67 3.01 -13.79
N GLU A 37 29.39 2.23 -14.84
CA GLU A 37 28.36 2.54 -15.83
C GLU A 37 26.96 2.35 -15.23
N GLU A 38 26.73 1.24 -14.53
CA GLU A 38 25.49 0.95 -13.82
C GLU A 38 25.20 1.98 -12.72
N MET A 39 26.23 2.49 -12.06
CA MET A 39 26.10 3.55 -11.05
C MET A 39 25.77 4.90 -11.68
N GLN A 40 26.32 5.21 -12.85
CA GLN A 40 25.97 6.43 -13.57
C GLN A 40 24.52 6.39 -14.06
N LEU A 41 24.08 5.26 -14.60
CA LEU A 41 22.67 5.04 -14.99
C LEU A 41 21.73 5.15 -13.79
N LEU A 42 22.10 4.59 -12.64
CA LEU A 42 21.33 4.71 -11.41
C LEU A 42 21.18 6.17 -10.97
N LYS A 43 22.26 6.97 -11.01
CA LYS A 43 22.19 8.40 -10.67
C LYS A 43 21.20 9.13 -11.58
N GLN A 44 21.26 8.88 -12.89
CA GLN A 44 20.32 9.45 -13.86
C GLN A 44 18.86 9.05 -13.55
N ASP A 45 18.62 7.78 -13.20
CA ASP A 45 17.28 7.32 -12.82
C ASP A 45 16.80 8.02 -11.52
N LEU A 46 17.67 8.17 -10.53
CA LEU A 46 17.35 8.85 -9.28
C LEU A 46 17.08 10.35 -9.48
N ASP A 47 17.78 11.00 -10.41
CA ASP A 47 17.55 12.39 -10.79
C ASP A 47 16.23 12.55 -11.54
N ALA A 48 15.94 11.64 -12.47
CA ALA A 48 14.64 11.60 -13.16
C ALA A 48 13.50 11.43 -12.16
N ILE A 49 13.63 10.51 -11.19
CA ILE A 49 12.64 10.35 -10.13
C ILE A 49 12.51 11.61 -9.29
N ALA A 50 13.63 12.23 -8.88
CA ALA A 50 13.62 13.46 -8.09
C ALA A 50 12.90 14.62 -8.82
N ALA A 51 13.07 14.74 -10.14
CA ALA A 51 12.36 15.73 -10.95
C ALA A 51 10.84 15.51 -10.97
N MET A 52 10.37 14.30 -10.67
CA MET A 52 8.96 13.94 -10.57
C MET A 52 8.41 13.94 -9.13
N MET A 53 9.20 14.39 -8.16
CA MET A 53 8.76 14.54 -6.77
C MET A 53 8.21 15.96 -6.54
N PRO A 54 7.25 16.12 -5.62
CA PRO A 54 6.83 17.45 -5.17
C PRO A 54 8.00 18.14 -4.45
N GLU A 55 8.16 19.44 -4.66
CA GLU A 55 9.24 20.25 -4.05
C GLU A 55 9.21 20.20 -2.52
N GLU A 56 8.02 20.14 -1.92
CA GLU A 56 7.88 20.07 -0.46
C GLU A 56 8.21 18.68 0.13
N GLY A 57 8.50 17.70 -0.74
CA GLY A 57 8.71 16.31 -0.34
C GLY A 57 7.41 15.58 0.04
N ILE A 58 7.58 14.38 0.60
CA ILE A 58 6.47 13.48 0.98
C ILE A 58 6.54 13.02 2.45
N ASP A 59 7.51 13.53 3.19
CA ASP A 59 7.79 13.19 4.58
C ASP A 59 6.63 13.55 5.53
N ALA A 60 5.98 14.68 5.29
CA ALA A 60 4.78 15.12 6.01
C ALA A 60 3.63 14.10 5.97
N LEU A 61 3.60 13.19 4.98
CA LEU A 61 2.60 12.14 4.89
C LEU A 61 2.72 11.10 6.02
N PHE A 62 3.92 10.89 6.58
CA PHE A 62 4.18 9.82 7.54
C PHE A 62 4.89 10.27 8.82
N LEU A 63 5.53 11.44 8.85
CA LEU A 63 6.13 12.00 10.07
C LEU A 63 5.11 12.62 11.01
N THR A 64 3.94 13.01 10.51
CA THR A 64 2.88 13.61 11.33
C THR A 64 2.33 12.63 12.38
N ASN A 65 1.88 13.18 13.52
CA ASN A 65 1.16 12.43 14.55
C ASN A 65 -0.35 12.38 14.29
N GLU A 66 -0.84 12.94 13.18
CA GLU A 66 -2.24 12.94 12.79
C GLU A 66 -2.50 12.04 11.59
N CYS A 67 -3.71 11.51 11.49
CA CYS A 67 -4.12 10.67 10.37
C CYS A 67 -4.36 11.51 9.10
N VAL A 68 -3.59 11.24 8.04
CA VAL A 68 -3.74 11.91 6.73
C VAL A 68 -4.89 11.35 5.88
N LEU A 69 -5.47 10.21 6.29
CA LEU A 69 -6.64 9.61 5.63
C LEU A 69 -7.97 10.19 6.14
N CYS A 70 -7.98 10.87 7.28
CA CYS A 70 -9.16 11.58 7.78
C CYS A 70 -9.48 12.78 6.86
N LYS A 71 -10.78 13.02 6.64
CA LYS A 71 -11.27 14.23 5.97
C LYS A 71 -11.68 15.27 7.01
N GLY A 72 -11.53 16.55 6.65
CA GLY A 72 -11.86 17.67 7.51
C GLY A 72 -10.72 18.05 8.46
N GLU A 73 -11.03 18.95 9.40
CA GLU A 73 -10.06 19.49 10.35
C GLU A 73 -9.81 18.55 11.52
N GLU A 74 -10.84 17.85 12.00
CA GLU A 74 -10.71 16.87 13.07
C GLU A 74 -10.04 15.58 12.58
N LYS A 75 -8.77 15.40 12.93
CA LYS A 75 -7.98 14.21 12.58
C LYS A 75 -7.76 13.33 13.79
N GLY A 76 -7.86 12.02 13.58
CA GLY A 76 -7.49 11.05 14.61
C GLY A 76 -5.97 10.94 14.76
N ALA A 77 -5.49 10.60 15.95
CA ALA A 77 -4.07 10.35 16.20
C ALA A 77 -3.53 9.18 15.34
N ARG A 78 -2.29 9.31 14.87
CA ARG A 78 -1.56 8.27 14.13
C ARG A 78 -1.29 7.10 15.06
N ALA A 79 -1.81 5.94 14.69
CA ALA A 79 -1.60 4.66 15.39
C ALA A 79 -0.99 3.58 14.48
N TRP A 80 -0.96 3.83 13.16
CA TRP A 80 -0.52 2.92 12.11
C TRP A 80 0.13 3.70 10.96
N TYR A 81 0.87 2.97 10.13
CA TYR A 81 1.33 3.39 8.81
C TYR A 81 0.58 2.59 7.75
N ALA A 82 -0.16 3.28 6.90
CA ALA A 82 -0.77 2.70 5.71
C ALA A 82 0.21 2.79 4.55
N GLN A 83 0.52 1.66 3.93
CA GLN A 83 1.60 1.47 2.98
C GLN A 83 1.06 0.98 1.64
N THR A 84 1.59 1.52 0.55
CA THR A 84 1.27 1.10 -0.81
C THR A 84 2.36 1.54 -1.78
N ASP A 85 2.37 0.95 -2.96
CA ASP A 85 3.33 1.27 -4.00
C ASP A 85 2.63 2.01 -5.14
N ILE A 86 3.21 3.16 -5.53
CA ILE A 86 2.79 3.92 -6.71
C ILE A 86 3.83 3.76 -7.82
N GLY A 87 3.37 3.78 -9.07
CA GLY A 87 4.22 3.71 -10.24
C GLY A 87 4.30 5.05 -10.95
N ASN A 88 5.40 5.27 -11.67
CA ASN A 88 5.50 6.29 -12.72
C ASN A 88 6.01 5.59 -13.99
N ALA A 89 5.53 6.00 -15.17
CA ALA A 89 5.95 5.43 -16.44
C ALA A 89 7.43 5.74 -16.75
N GLU A 90 7.96 6.83 -16.19
CA GLU A 90 9.36 7.22 -16.31
C GLU A 90 10.22 6.61 -15.20
N PRO A 91 11.49 6.25 -15.48
CA PRO A 91 12.14 6.25 -16.80
C PRO A 91 11.62 5.11 -17.70
N ARG A 92 11.32 5.42 -18.97
CA ARG A 92 10.72 4.42 -19.88
C ARG A 92 11.70 3.30 -20.18
N ARG A 93 11.39 2.10 -19.67
CA ARG A 93 12.15 0.88 -19.98
C ARG A 93 11.29 -0.10 -20.78
N LYS A 94 11.88 -0.73 -21.78
CA LYS A 94 11.24 -1.83 -22.51
C LYS A 94 11.43 -3.11 -21.69
N GLN A 95 10.33 -3.69 -21.21
CA GLN A 95 10.32 -5.02 -20.61
C GLN A 95 10.07 -6.07 -21.69
N VAL A 96 10.85 -7.15 -21.67
CA VAL A 96 10.59 -8.33 -22.49
C VAL A 96 9.42 -9.06 -21.86
N GLY A 97 8.28 -9.07 -22.54
CA GLY A 97 7.11 -9.83 -22.09
C GLY A 97 7.39 -11.34 -22.11
N PHE A 98 6.49 -12.11 -21.51
CA PHE A 98 6.58 -13.57 -21.48
C PHE A 98 6.71 -14.24 -22.87
N LEU A 99 6.23 -13.56 -23.92
CA LEU A 99 6.34 -13.99 -25.32
C LEU A 99 7.57 -13.45 -26.06
N GLY A 100 8.57 -12.90 -25.36
CA GLY A 100 9.78 -12.33 -25.97
C GLY A 100 9.59 -10.96 -26.64
N ILE A 101 8.35 -10.46 -26.73
CA ILE A 101 8.04 -9.15 -27.32
C ILE A 101 8.38 -8.04 -26.33
N LYS A 102 9.25 -7.11 -26.75
CA LYS A 102 9.59 -5.90 -26.00
C LYS A 102 8.37 -4.97 -25.96
N ARG A 103 7.77 -4.78 -24.80
CA ARG A 103 6.72 -3.77 -24.55
C ARG A 103 7.24 -2.71 -23.61
N GLU A 104 6.75 -1.48 -23.74
CA GLU A 104 7.02 -0.45 -22.74
C GLU A 104 6.44 -0.90 -21.40
N ALA A 105 7.27 -0.91 -20.36
CA ALA A 105 6.82 -1.23 -19.01
C ALA A 105 5.82 -0.16 -18.57
N ARG A 106 4.68 -0.59 -18.00
CA ARG A 106 3.66 0.34 -17.52
C ARG A 106 4.21 1.28 -16.44
N ALA A 107 5.11 0.78 -15.59
CA ALA A 107 5.85 1.55 -14.61
C ALA A 107 7.35 1.40 -14.90
N GLY A 108 8.02 2.52 -15.14
CA GLY A 108 9.48 2.64 -15.23
C GLY A 108 10.13 2.80 -13.86
N SER A 109 9.43 3.46 -12.93
CA SER A 109 9.81 3.56 -11.52
C SER A 109 8.64 3.18 -10.61
N ILE A 110 8.98 2.67 -9.43
CA ILE A 110 8.03 2.32 -8.37
C ILE A 110 8.50 3.00 -7.09
N LEU A 111 7.58 3.67 -6.40
CA LEU A 111 7.85 4.37 -5.17
C LEU A 111 6.97 3.82 -4.03
N PRO A 112 7.57 3.32 -2.94
CA PRO A 112 6.83 2.95 -1.75
C PRO A 112 6.36 4.20 -1.01
N ILE A 113 5.05 4.31 -0.83
CA ILE A 113 4.39 5.38 -0.07
C ILE A 113 3.91 4.83 1.26
N GLN A 114 4.14 5.62 2.31
CA GLN A 114 3.60 5.38 3.64
C GLN A 114 2.84 6.62 4.13
N LEU A 115 1.74 6.37 4.84
CA LEU A 115 0.78 7.38 5.29
C LEU A 115 0.46 7.17 6.77
N ALA A 116 0.42 8.26 7.53
CA ALA A 116 -0.04 8.25 8.91
C ALA A 116 -1.54 7.90 8.99
N CYS A 117 -1.88 6.85 9.75
CA CYS A 117 -3.22 6.29 9.81
C CYS A 117 -3.70 6.06 11.25
N CYS A 118 -4.94 6.44 11.56
CA CYS A 118 -5.58 6.13 12.84
C CYS A 118 -6.32 4.78 12.80
N ASP A 119 -6.68 4.24 13.96
CA ASP A 119 -7.44 2.99 14.07
C ASP A 119 -8.78 3.01 13.34
N ALA A 120 -9.48 4.15 13.37
CA ALA A 120 -10.77 4.29 12.72
C ALA A 120 -10.66 4.17 11.18
N CYS A 121 -9.69 4.86 10.57
CA CYS A 121 -9.44 4.79 9.13
C CYS A 121 -8.99 3.39 8.71
N ARG A 122 -8.07 2.76 9.47
CA ARG A 122 -7.66 1.37 9.25
C ARG A 122 -8.87 0.41 9.25
N LYS A 123 -9.72 0.48 10.28
CA LYS A 123 -10.92 -0.36 10.37
C LYS A 123 -11.85 -0.20 9.17
N ARG A 124 -12.06 1.03 8.71
CA ARG A 124 -12.90 1.32 7.52
C ARG A 124 -12.34 0.71 6.24
N TYR A 125 -11.02 0.84 6.02
CA TYR A 125 -10.35 0.23 4.87
C TYR A 125 -10.42 -1.30 4.91
N LEU A 126 -10.09 -1.92 6.04
CA LEU A 126 -10.17 -3.37 6.20
C LEU A 126 -11.61 -3.87 6.01
N MET A 127 -12.61 -3.17 6.56
CA MET A 127 -14.02 -3.51 6.34
C MET A 127 -14.38 -3.46 4.85
N LEU A 128 -13.96 -2.44 4.11
CA LEU A 128 -14.24 -2.36 2.66
C LEU A 128 -13.55 -3.45 1.85
N GLN A 129 -12.35 -3.86 2.27
CA GLN A 129 -11.59 -4.92 1.62
C GLN A 129 -12.19 -6.30 1.89
N TYR A 130 -12.61 -6.57 3.12
CA TYR A 130 -13.00 -7.91 3.55
C TYR A 130 -14.51 -8.17 3.60
N VAL A 131 -15.37 -7.15 3.63
CA VAL A 131 -16.82 -7.38 3.79
C VAL A 131 -17.39 -8.29 2.71
N ALA A 132 -17.12 -8.02 1.43
CA ALA A 132 -17.65 -8.80 0.32
C ALA A 132 -17.13 -10.26 0.28
N PRO A 133 -15.81 -10.53 0.36
CA PRO A 133 -15.34 -11.91 0.38
C PRO A 133 -15.75 -12.66 1.66
N VAL A 134 -15.79 -12.00 2.81
CA VAL A 134 -16.23 -12.63 4.08
C VAL A 134 -17.72 -12.97 4.04
N THR A 135 -18.59 -12.08 3.57
CA THR A 135 -20.02 -12.40 3.45
C THR A 135 -20.26 -13.52 2.44
N ALA A 136 -19.57 -13.52 1.30
CA ALA A 136 -19.68 -14.60 0.33
C ALA A 136 -19.21 -15.94 0.92
N ALA A 137 -18.07 -15.95 1.60
CA ALA A 137 -17.55 -17.15 2.25
C ALA A 137 -18.49 -17.66 3.36
N ALA A 138 -19.01 -16.76 4.20
CA ALA A 138 -19.97 -17.10 5.25
C ALA A 138 -21.26 -17.71 4.68
N SER A 139 -21.80 -17.16 3.60
CA SER A 139 -22.98 -17.71 2.94
C SER A 139 -22.73 -19.08 2.31
N ILE A 140 -21.55 -19.31 1.70
CA ILE A 140 -21.15 -20.61 1.16
C ILE A 140 -21.03 -21.64 2.29
N VAL A 141 -20.32 -21.31 3.36
CA VAL A 141 -20.16 -22.20 4.53
C VAL A 141 -21.52 -22.52 5.15
N LEU A 142 -22.36 -21.51 5.35
CA LEU A 142 -23.71 -21.70 5.88
C LEU A 142 -24.55 -22.60 4.97
N GLY A 143 -24.55 -22.36 3.66
CA GLY A 143 -25.26 -23.20 2.69
C GLY A 143 -24.79 -24.65 2.74
N PHE A 144 -23.47 -24.87 2.83
CA PHE A 144 -22.89 -26.21 2.91
C PHE A 144 -23.30 -26.94 4.20
N VAL A 145 -23.25 -26.25 5.34
CA VAL A 145 -23.69 -26.80 6.63
C VAL A 145 -25.18 -27.17 6.58
N LEU A 146 -26.03 -26.28 6.05
CA LEU A 146 -27.47 -26.55 5.94
C LEU A 146 -27.76 -27.77 5.06
N MET A 147 -27.06 -27.92 3.93
CA MET A 147 -27.26 -29.07 3.03
C MET A 147 -26.65 -30.37 3.56
N SER A 148 -25.78 -30.30 4.55
CA SER A 148 -25.23 -31.48 5.23
C SER A 148 -26.19 -32.09 6.25
N ILE A 149 -27.18 -31.32 6.72
CA ILE A 149 -28.19 -31.77 7.69
C ILE A 149 -29.27 -32.58 6.96
N ARG A 150 -29.38 -33.88 7.28
CA ARG A 150 -30.36 -34.80 6.68
C ARG A 150 -31.80 -34.29 6.78
N ALA A 151 -32.17 -33.77 7.95
CA ALA A 151 -33.52 -33.22 8.21
C ALA A 151 -33.90 -32.06 7.28
N ILE A 152 -32.93 -31.34 6.71
CA ILE A 152 -33.16 -30.25 5.74
C ILE A 152 -33.06 -30.81 4.31
N ARG A 153 -32.08 -31.66 4.05
CA ARG A 153 -31.80 -32.20 2.71
C ARG A 153 -32.87 -33.18 2.21
N GLU A 154 -33.32 -34.10 3.04
CA GLU A 154 -34.25 -35.17 2.64
C GLU A 154 -35.63 -34.63 2.21
N PRO A 155 -36.25 -33.67 2.92
CA PRO A 155 -37.48 -33.03 2.43
C PRO A 155 -37.31 -32.30 1.09
N LEU A 156 -36.15 -31.70 0.86
CA LEU A 156 -35.85 -31.01 -0.41
C LEU A 156 -35.70 -32.01 -1.57
N MET A 157 -34.99 -33.12 -1.34
CA MET A 157 -34.82 -34.19 -2.34
C MET A 157 -36.15 -34.86 -2.70
N ALA A 158 -37.10 -34.93 -1.77
CA ALA A 158 -38.43 -35.50 -2.02
C ALA A 158 -39.24 -34.71 -3.05
N ILE A 159 -38.97 -33.41 -3.21
CA ILE A 159 -39.61 -32.56 -4.23
C ILE A 159 -38.91 -32.77 -5.58
N THR A 160 -37.59 -32.50 -5.63
CA THR A 160 -36.75 -32.86 -6.77
C THR A 160 -35.34 -33.22 -6.29
N PRO A 161 -34.68 -34.23 -6.88
CA PRO A 161 -33.33 -34.64 -6.46
C PRO A 161 -32.28 -33.52 -6.50
N ALA A 162 -32.46 -32.55 -7.40
CA ALA A 162 -31.56 -31.41 -7.57
C ALA A 162 -31.82 -30.23 -6.62
N LEU A 163 -32.95 -30.20 -5.89
CA LEU A 163 -33.36 -29.04 -5.10
C LEU A 163 -32.35 -28.59 -4.04
N PRO A 164 -31.69 -29.49 -3.27
CA PRO A 164 -30.66 -29.08 -2.31
C PRO A 164 -29.50 -28.31 -2.97
N ALA A 165 -29.07 -28.75 -4.15
CA ALA A 165 -28.01 -28.07 -4.90
C ALA A 165 -28.47 -26.69 -5.38
N ILE A 166 -29.72 -26.55 -5.84
CA ILE A 166 -30.30 -25.26 -6.25
C ILE A 166 -30.35 -24.30 -5.06
N VAL A 167 -30.87 -24.74 -3.91
CA VAL A 167 -30.94 -23.91 -2.69
C VAL A 167 -29.55 -23.46 -2.25
N PHE A 168 -28.56 -24.34 -2.28
CA PHE A 168 -27.17 -23.99 -1.98
C PHE A 168 -26.64 -22.89 -2.93
N LEU A 169 -26.85 -23.05 -4.23
CA LEU A 169 -26.40 -22.07 -5.23
C LEU A 169 -27.09 -20.71 -5.03
N VAL A 170 -28.39 -20.70 -4.73
CA VAL A 170 -29.14 -19.46 -4.45
C VAL A 170 -28.60 -18.77 -3.21
N LEU A 171 -28.29 -19.51 -2.13
CA LEU A 171 -27.68 -18.95 -0.92
C LEU A 171 -26.28 -18.38 -1.19
N ALA A 172 -25.45 -19.11 -1.93
CA ALA A 172 -24.10 -18.66 -2.29
C ALA A 172 -24.16 -17.38 -3.14
N LEU A 173 -25.00 -17.35 -4.17
CA LEU A 173 -25.21 -16.17 -5.02
C LEU A 173 -25.78 -15.00 -4.22
N GLY A 174 -26.73 -15.25 -3.33
CA GLY A 174 -27.29 -14.26 -2.41
C GLY A 174 -26.22 -13.61 -1.52
N GLY A 175 -25.28 -14.41 -1.01
CA GLY A 175 -24.14 -13.91 -0.23
C GLY A 175 -23.16 -13.04 -1.02
N ILE A 176 -22.87 -13.42 -2.27
CA ILE A 176 -22.00 -12.65 -3.16
C ILE A 176 -22.65 -11.30 -3.48
N LEU A 177 -23.92 -11.30 -3.90
CA LEU A 177 -24.67 -10.09 -4.23
C LEU A 177 -24.86 -9.20 -3.00
N GLY A 178 -25.25 -9.79 -1.87
CA GLY A 178 -25.38 -9.08 -0.59
C GLY A 178 -24.08 -8.44 -0.15
N GLY A 179 -22.95 -9.14 -0.30
CA GLY A 179 -21.61 -8.61 -0.01
C GLY A 179 -21.24 -7.40 -0.87
N TRP A 180 -21.57 -7.44 -2.16
CA TRP A 180 -21.33 -6.31 -3.08
C TRP A 180 -22.21 -5.10 -2.74
N LEU A 181 -23.49 -5.32 -2.43
CA LEU A 181 -24.41 -4.27 -1.99
C LEU A 181 -23.93 -3.63 -0.69
N TRP A 182 -23.55 -4.45 0.30
CA TRP A 182 -23.03 -3.96 1.58
C TRP A 182 -21.74 -3.15 1.36
N ARG A 183 -20.81 -3.64 0.55
CA ARG A 183 -19.59 -2.92 0.20
C ARG A 183 -19.90 -1.56 -0.41
N GLY A 184 -20.86 -1.48 -1.34
CA GLY A 184 -21.30 -0.22 -1.94
C GLY A 184 -21.88 0.77 -0.91
N ALA A 185 -22.72 0.29 0.00
CA ALA A 185 -23.29 1.11 1.07
C ALA A 185 -22.21 1.65 2.03
N LEU A 186 -21.27 0.79 2.45
CA LEU A 186 -20.14 1.19 3.29
C LEU A 186 -19.22 2.17 2.58
N HIS A 187 -18.97 1.98 1.28
CA HIS A 187 -18.15 2.88 0.48
C HIS A 187 -18.75 4.30 0.49
N LYS A 188 -20.07 4.42 0.25
CA LYS A 188 -20.78 5.71 0.30
C LYS A 188 -20.75 6.33 1.69
N ARG A 189 -20.82 5.53 2.76
CA ARG A 189 -20.76 6.01 4.14
C ARG A 189 -19.36 6.50 4.52
N TYR A 190 -18.34 5.68 4.28
CA TYR A 190 -16.96 5.95 4.71
C TYR A 190 -16.28 7.02 3.86
N SER A 191 -16.63 7.14 2.58
CA SER A 191 -16.12 8.21 1.72
C SER A 191 -16.49 9.61 2.19
N LYS A 192 -17.46 9.78 3.10
CA LYS A 192 -17.78 11.09 3.70
C LYS A 192 -16.69 11.57 4.67
N THR A 193 -16.08 10.66 5.42
CA THR A 193 -15.15 10.99 6.53
C THR A 193 -13.71 10.55 6.27
N THR A 194 -13.47 9.72 5.25
CA THR A 194 -12.17 9.12 4.98
C THR A 194 -11.84 9.23 3.50
N TYR A 195 -10.61 9.64 3.18
CA TYR A 195 -10.07 9.52 1.84
C TYR A 195 -9.85 8.04 1.54
N LEU A 196 -10.68 7.47 0.66
CA LEU A 196 -10.58 6.06 0.25
C LEU A 196 -9.62 5.85 -0.93
N SER A 197 -9.37 6.91 -1.70
CA SER A 197 -8.29 6.97 -2.69
C SER A 197 -7.21 7.93 -2.19
N ILE A 198 -5.96 7.45 -2.17
CA ILE A 198 -4.81 8.20 -1.63
C ILE A 198 -4.50 9.45 -2.46
N PHE A 199 -4.77 9.44 -3.76
CA PHE A 199 -4.57 10.61 -4.63
C PHE A 199 -5.59 11.75 -4.39
N ARG A 200 -6.54 11.56 -3.47
CA ARG A 200 -7.38 12.65 -2.98
C ARG A 200 -6.70 13.47 -1.89
N ILE A 201 -5.59 13.02 -1.32
CA ILE A 201 -4.73 13.79 -0.41
C ILE A 201 -3.89 14.77 -1.23
N ASP A 202 -3.72 16.01 -0.79
CA ASP A 202 -3.16 17.08 -1.64
C ASP A 202 -1.74 16.80 -2.18
N THR A 203 -0.82 16.35 -1.32
CA THR A 203 0.54 15.98 -1.73
C THR A 203 0.53 14.88 -2.78
N LEU A 204 -0.27 13.84 -2.57
CA LEU A 204 -0.38 12.74 -3.54
C LEU A 204 -1.14 13.16 -4.81
N ARG A 205 -2.08 14.10 -4.72
CA ARG A 205 -2.73 14.69 -5.90
C ARG A 205 -1.73 15.46 -6.75
N ARG A 206 -0.75 16.14 -6.14
CA ARG A 206 0.40 16.74 -6.85
C ARG A 206 1.22 15.65 -7.54
N MET A 207 1.56 14.57 -6.84
CA MET A 207 2.26 13.44 -7.45
C MET A 207 1.50 12.86 -8.65
N LYS A 208 0.17 12.72 -8.55
CA LYS A 208 -0.65 12.26 -9.68
C LYS A 208 -0.54 13.18 -10.90
N ARG A 209 -0.42 14.50 -10.70
CA ARG A 209 -0.19 15.46 -11.79
C ARG A 209 1.21 15.35 -12.38
N LEU A 210 2.20 14.92 -11.59
CA LEU A 210 3.56 14.62 -12.03
C LEU A 210 3.71 13.22 -12.66
N GLY A 211 2.59 12.55 -12.99
CA GLY A 211 2.59 11.28 -13.72
C GLY A 211 2.55 10.02 -12.84
N TRP A 212 2.47 10.15 -11.52
CA TRP A 212 2.35 9.01 -10.62
C TRP A 212 0.95 8.39 -10.64
N PHE A 213 0.86 7.05 -10.57
CA PHE A 213 -0.40 6.30 -10.58
C PHE A 213 -0.36 5.10 -9.61
N GLU A 214 -1.54 4.60 -9.22
CA GLU A 214 -1.63 3.41 -8.36
C GLU A 214 -1.39 2.15 -9.18
N LEU A 215 -0.49 1.28 -8.71
CA LEU A 215 -0.25 -0.01 -9.38
C LEU A 215 -1.49 -0.91 -9.30
N TYR A 216 -2.25 -0.80 -8.21
CA TYR A 216 -3.40 -1.64 -7.91
C TYR A 216 -4.59 -0.81 -7.40
N GLU A 217 -5.30 -0.13 -8.30
CA GLU A 217 -6.55 0.55 -7.96
C GLU A 217 -7.74 -0.41 -8.09
N THR A 218 -8.63 -0.44 -7.09
CA THR A 218 -9.88 -1.21 -7.17
C THR A 218 -11.08 -0.33 -6.86
N LYS A 219 -11.81 0.10 -7.90
CA LYS A 219 -13.10 0.82 -7.78
C LYS A 219 -13.02 2.01 -6.80
N ASP A 220 -12.14 2.97 -7.07
CA ASP A 220 -11.94 4.20 -6.26
C ASP A 220 -11.44 4.00 -4.82
N VAL A 221 -11.00 2.79 -4.48
CA VAL A 221 -10.36 2.47 -3.20
C VAL A 221 -8.93 2.03 -3.44
N SER A 222 -8.01 2.75 -2.80
CA SER A 222 -6.58 2.42 -2.80
C SER A 222 -6.31 1.13 -2.04
N ARG A 223 -5.43 0.30 -2.58
CA ARG A 223 -4.99 -0.92 -1.90
C ARG A 223 -3.89 -0.57 -0.89
N LEU A 224 -4.22 -0.66 0.40
CA LEU A 224 -3.32 -0.31 1.50
C LEU A 224 -3.01 -1.53 2.35
N VAL A 225 -1.75 -1.64 2.77
CA VAL A 225 -1.28 -2.55 3.83
C VAL A 225 -1.05 -1.73 5.08
N PHE A 226 -1.38 -2.27 6.27
CA PHE A 226 -1.25 -1.51 7.51
C PHE A 226 -0.18 -2.14 8.42
N SER A 227 0.78 -1.33 8.85
CA SER A 227 1.86 -1.72 9.76
C SER A 227 1.90 -0.79 10.97
N LYS A 228 2.36 -1.29 12.12
CA LYS A 228 2.69 -0.44 13.29
C LYS A 228 4.00 0.32 13.10
N LYS A 229 4.89 -0.19 12.26
CA LYS A 229 6.23 0.35 12.03
C LYS A 229 6.28 1.02 10.64
N PRO A 230 6.98 2.16 10.50
CA PRO A 230 7.24 2.75 9.19
C PRO A 230 8.13 1.83 8.36
N PHE A 231 8.28 2.14 7.08
CA PHE A 231 9.30 1.50 6.25
C PHE A 231 10.69 1.75 6.86
N ARG A 232 11.47 0.68 6.99
CA ARG A 232 12.85 0.75 7.48
C ARG A 232 13.81 1.26 6.40
N GLN A 233 13.50 0.94 5.15
CA GLN A 233 14.29 1.26 3.98
C GLN A 233 13.44 1.35 2.72
N GLY A 234 13.99 1.98 1.68
CA GLY A 234 13.35 2.16 0.38
C GLY A 234 13.35 3.63 -0.04
N LEU A 235 13.22 3.86 -1.35
CA LEU A 235 13.30 5.19 -1.95
C LEU A 235 12.28 6.16 -1.33
N TYR A 236 12.72 7.32 -0.84
CA TYR A 236 11.94 8.35 -0.12
C TYR A 236 11.12 7.84 1.08
N THR A 237 11.51 6.72 1.69
CA THR A 237 10.87 6.24 2.92
C THR A 237 11.42 6.90 4.19
N GLY A 238 12.46 7.73 4.06
CA GLY A 238 13.08 8.50 5.13
C GLY A 238 12.64 9.95 5.16
N ALA A 239 12.84 10.60 6.30
CA ALA A 239 12.67 12.04 6.41
C ALA A 239 13.65 12.77 5.47
N SER A 240 13.14 13.75 4.73
CA SER A 240 13.95 14.61 3.86
C SER A 240 14.65 15.67 4.72
N GLY A 241 15.61 15.26 5.56
CA GLY A 241 16.20 16.15 6.56
C GLY A 241 17.56 15.67 7.04
N HIS A 242 18.59 16.29 6.46
CA HIS A 242 19.99 16.30 6.84
C HIS A 242 20.80 15.00 6.82
N GLY A 243 21.71 14.95 5.85
CA GLY A 243 23.03 14.39 6.05
C GLY A 243 23.71 15.05 7.25
N THR A 244 23.45 14.51 8.42
CA THR A 244 24.47 14.32 9.44
C THR A 244 24.46 12.84 9.70
N ALA A 245 25.62 12.22 9.50
CA ALA A 245 25.93 10.99 10.19
C ALA A 245 25.37 11.09 11.61
N ASP A 246 24.57 10.10 11.99
CA ASP A 246 24.17 9.79 13.36
C ASP A 246 25.37 10.14 14.26
N LYS A 247 25.34 11.30 14.92
CA LYS A 247 26.25 11.54 16.04
C LYS A 247 25.71 10.63 17.13
N PRO A 248 26.48 9.63 17.59
CA PRO A 248 26.00 8.76 18.64
C PRO A 248 26.00 9.57 19.93
N GLY A 249 24.82 10.00 20.37
CA GLY A 249 24.67 10.67 21.66
C GLY A 249 23.49 11.62 21.71
N GLU A 250 22.28 11.07 21.78
CA GLU A 250 21.27 11.44 22.80
C GLU A 250 20.06 10.53 22.62
N ALA A 251 20.14 9.35 23.24
CA ALA A 251 18.98 8.54 23.48
C ALA A 251 18.14 9.23 24.57
N ALA A 252 17.17 10.05 24.16
CA ALA A 252 16.09 10.48 25.02
C ALA A 252 15.13 9.30 25.24
N GLU A 253 15.45 8.52 26.27
CA GLU A 253 14.51 8.06 27.31
C GLU A 253 13.02 8.06 26.92
N PHE A 254 12.56 6.97 26.29
CA PHE A 254 11.15 6.59 26.38
C PHE A 254 11.01 5.70 27.61
N ALA A 255 10.64 6.32 28.73
CA ALA A 255 10.25 5.64 29.94
C ALA A 255 9.03 4.76 29.67
N GLU A 256 9.14 3.51 30.09
CA GLU A 256 8.04 2.59 30.32
C GLU A 256 7.14 3.16 31.42
N GLU A 257 5.84 3.25 31.13
CA GLU A 257 4.73 2.98 32.07
C GLU A 257 3.41 2.79 31.28
#